data_AF-A0AAV8W418-F1
#
_entry.id   AF-A0AAV8W418-F1
#
_cell.length_a   1.000
_cell.length_b   1.000
_cell.length_c   1.000
_cell.angle_alpha   90.00
_cell.angle_beta   90.00
_cell.angle_gamma   90.00
#
_symmetry.space_group_name_H-M   'P 1'
#
loop_
_entity.id
_entity.type
_entity.pdbx_description
1 polymer ?
#
loop_
_entity_poly.entity_id
_entity_poly.type
_entity_poly.pdbx_seq_one_letter_code
_entity_poly.pdbx_strand_id
1 'polypeptide(L)'
;MGRHKKRLREDKAKVKLKQSKTKFLPKGLNVTKTDFKIKPIVLLEQLKEKDVGVPLSKRKLDAKELLNRVKHYNELVRYNACEELAEMIKIHYSELIDKWLSHIVLSISSLMQDRERKVRKSAAKVISTILQILKSDSSVDRTLTLNLGSKVTTVTWRLKVLTRLHAVLETIIRNHNIEDEVKKGEVFVDAESCRFIPLYKTSFSKALENSAIVFDSKKNTSLEANVLNRHIITLVPLLYEIWMEILPEKNIGKAVTEYTFLKEGAAAVLYCIMKTLYLLWKYVNSIESNVTSVRSVFLSNEGKKFMSHLLTNFPYCQAETKGSKKPSETSSLLESNPDPKCVAENLLICYMYCVLNLHHVPVKLKIEMEAITAYVNKCLLTKKYVNQNSMRYLILFLRTCLIENTLSWKRAGSDLKSILENTVTFYHYNIPNETCRLEVFDILASVVDISFLKNLQCYQNWLSSVPNLLCGSKVTDVLVKAMLNLSRKNINVFYKALQKMLPKILENLESLQIVVTDKHVANNEEVVKRNIVNIFYFVPCLDTALISNYILEHQQSTYGCYFKKMLSLRKRTF
;
A
#
# COMPACT_ATOMS: atom_id res chain seq x y z
N MET A 1 -40.86 10.00 89.18
CA MET A 1 -41.98 10.08 88.21
C MET A 1 -41.93 8.91 87.23
N GLY A 2 -43.00 8.13 87.10
CA GLY A 2 -43.00 6.81 86.44
C GLY A 2 -42.83 6.81 84.91
N ARG A 3 -42.25 5.71 84.38
CA ARG A 3 -41.93 5.45 82.96
C ARG A 3 -43.08 5.74 81.98
N HIS A 4 -44.34 5.57 82.40
CA HIS A 4 -45.53 5.84 81.58
C HIS A 4 -45.68 7.34 81.23
N LYS A 5 -45.44 8.25 82.20
CA LYS A 5 -45.43 9.70 81.94
C LYS A 5 -44.28 10.13 81.02
N LYS A 6 -43.21 9.35 80.92
CA LYS A 6 -42.08 9.60 80.02
C LYS A 6 -42.42 9.23 78.58
N ARG A 7 -43.04 8.08 78.33
CA ARG A 7 -43.48 7.65 76.98
C ARG A 7 -44.56 8.58 76.39
N LEU A 8 -45.54 8.99 77.20
CA LEU A 8 -46.55 9.98 76.79
C LEU A 8 -45.96 11.35 76.42
N ARG A 9 -44.81 11.72 76.99
CA ARG A 9 -44.06 12.95 76.63
C ARG A 9 -43.23 12.77 75.37
N GLU A 10 -42.75 11.56 75.09
CA GLU A 10 -42.01 11.20 73.87
C GLU A 10 -42.94 11.08 72.65
N ASP A 11 -44.15 10.52 72.80
CA ASP A 11 -45.16 10.41 71.72
C ASP A 11 -45.67 11.76 71.20
N LYS A 12 -45.53 12.83 71.99
CA LYS A 12 -45.87 14.21 71.61
C LYS A 12 -44.63 15.08 71.38
N ALA A 13 -43.45 14.48 71.28
CA ALA A 13 -42.21 15.22 71.10
C ALA A 13 -42.16 15.88 69.72
N LYS A 14 -42.37 17.20 69.69
CA LYS A 14 -42.13 18.02 68.50
C LYS A 14 -40.61 18.10 68.27
N VAL A 15 -40.17 17.73 67.06
CA VAL A 15 -38.78 17.94 66.64
C VAL A 15 -38.46 19.42 66.77
N LYS A 16 -37.44 19.79 67.57
CA LYS A 16 -37.03 21.19 67.76
C LYS A 16 -36.80 21.85 66.39
N LEU A 17 -37.25 23.09 66.24
CA LEU A 17 -37.10 23.88 65.01
C LEU A 17 -35.60 24.05 64.70
N LYS A 18 -35.07 23.25 63.77
CA LYS A 18 -33.69 23.39 63.31
C LYS A 18 -33.66 24.57 62.33
N GLN A 19 -33.15 25.71 62.78
CA GLN A 19 -33.14 26.98 62.03
C GLN A 19 -32.40 26.96 60.67
N SER A 20 -31.76 25.86 60.26
CA SER A 20 -30.85 25.86 59.10
C SER A 20 -31.18 24.92 57.95
N LYS A 21 -32.32 24.20 57.95
CA LYS A 21 -32.63 23.29 56.84
C LYS A 21 -34.07 23.44 56.37
N THR A 22 -34.23 24.22 55.30
CA THR A 22 -35.43 24.52 54.48
C THR A 22 -36.19 25.81 54.82
N LYS A 23 -36.54 26.56 53.76
CA LYS A 23 -37.23 27.87 53.78
C LYS A 23 -38.72 27.79 54.17
N PHE A 24 -39.23 26.58 54.41
CA PHE A 24 -40.64 26.28 54.70
C PHE A 24 -40.75 25.47 56.00
N LEU A 25 -41.83 25.67 56.75
CA LEU A 25 -42.08 24.89 57.96
C LEU A 25 -42.18 23.38 57.64
N PRO A 26 -41.70 22.49 58.53
CA PRO A 26 -41.89 21.05 58.38
C PRO A 26 -43.38 20.72 58.22
N LYS A 27 -43.72 19.94 57.19
CA LYS A 27 -45.10 19.50 56.94
C LYS A 27 -45.67 18.79 58.17
N GLY A 28 -46.95 18.98 58.45
CA GLY A 28 -47.65 18.34 59.58
C GLY A 28 -47.51 16.82 59.55
N LEU A 29 -47.52 16.19 60.73
CA LEU A 29 -47.36 14.73 60.90
C LEU A 29 -48.49 13.91 60.25
N ASN A 30 -49.59 14.55 59.89
CA ASN A 30 -50.77 13.98 59.23
C ASN A 30 -50.76 14.14 57.70
N VAL A 31 -49.66 14.59 57.09
CA VAL A 31 -49.58 14.77 55.63
C VAL A 31 -49.20 13.46 54.95
N THR A 32 -50.15 12.86 54.25
CA THR A 32 -49.91 11.71 53.36
C THR A 32 -49.06 12.15 52.16
N LYS A 33 -47.91 11.49 51.94
CA LYS A 33 -47.08 11.74 50.75
C LYS A 33 -47.69 11.03 49.55
N THR A 34 -48.24 11.80 48.61
CA THR A 34 -48.82 11.29 47.35
C THR A 34 -47.81 11.18 46.21
N ASP A 35 -46.51 11.34 46.50
CA ASP A 35 -45.44 11.27 45.51
C ASP A 35 -45.10 9.81 45.20
N PHE A 36 -45.76 9.23 44.20
CA PHE A 36 -45.37 7.95 43.62
C PHE A 36 -44.80 8.16 42.22
N LYS A 37 -43.71 7.44 41.89
CA LYS A 37 -43.08 7.49 40.56
C LYS A 37 -43.43 6.21 39.81
N ILE A 38 -44.11 6.36 38.67
CA ILE A 38 -44.35 5.26 37.74
C ILE A 38 -43.25 5.29 36.67
N LYS A 39 -42.62 4.14 36.42
CA LYS A 39 -41.76 3.95 35.25
C LYS A 39 -42.55 3.12 34.22
N PRO A 40 -42.77 3.62 33.00
CA PRO A 40 -43.47 2.85 31.97
C PRO A 40 -42.63 1.64 31.57
N ILE A 41 -43.30 0.53 31.29
CA ILE A 41 -42.68 -0.68 30.71
C ILE A 41 -42.44 -0.37 29.23
N VAL A 42 -41.17 -0.31 28.82
CA VAL A 42 -40.79 -0.17 27.42
C VAL A 42 -40.65 -1.56 26.83
N LEU A 43 -41.59 -1.96 25.98
CA LEU A 43 -41.49 -3.19 25.21
C LEU A 43 -40.51 -2.98 24.05
N LEU A 44 -39.69 -4.00 23.78
CA LEU A 44 -38.84 -4.02 22.59
C LEU A 44 -39.74 -4.02 21.36
N GLU A 45 -39.53 -3.06 20.45
CA GLU A 45 -40.34 -2.88 19.25
C GLU A 45 -40.16 -4.08 18.30
N GLN A 46 -41.16 -4.98 18.22
CA GLN A 46 -41.03 -6.22 17.44
C GLN A 46 -41.66 -6.14 16.04
N LEU A 47 -42.63 -5.26 15.80
CA LEU A 47 -43.37 -5.16 14.52
C LEU A 47 -43.88 -3.72 14.30
N LYS A 48 -43.11 -2.88 13.60
CA LYS A 48 -43.60 -1.59 13.08
C LYS A 48 -44.13 -1.77 11.65
N GLU A 49 -45.23 -1.11 11.33
CA GLU A 49 -45.58 -0.84 9.93
C GLU A 49 -44.44 -0.04 9.31
N LYS A 50 -43.98 -0.46 8.12
CA LYS A 50 -42.85 0.17 7.46
C LYS A 50 -43.34 1.38 6.68
N ASP A 51 -42.60 2.49 6.77
CA ASP A 51 -42.93 3.73 6.08
C ASP A 51 -43.15 3.50 4.58
N VAL A 52 -44.23 4.09 4.06
CA VAL A 52 -44.59 4.03 2.65
C VAL A 52 -43.50 4.73 1.84
N GLY A 53 -42.69 3.95 1.11
CA GLY A 53 -41.61 4.46 0.27
C GLY A 53 -40.19 4.01 0.66
N VAL A 54 -40.02 3.20 1.72
CA VAL A 54 -38.71 2.58 2.00
C VAL A 54 -38.51 1.37 1.07
N PRO A 55 -37.35 1.20 0.42
CA PRO A 55 -37.08 0.02 -0.40
C PRO A 55 -37.02 -1.24 0.48
N LEU A 56 -37.84 -2.24 0.13
CA LEU A 56 -38.00 -3.47 0.90
C LEU A 56 -37.56 -4.70 0.11
N SER A 57 -36.98 -5.68 0.81
CA SER A 57 -36.71 -7.01 0.26
C SER A 57 -38.00 -7.82 0.04
N LYS A 58 -37.90 -8.97 -0.64
CA LYS A 58 -39.00 -9.93 -0.78
C LYS A 58 -39.60 -10.39 0.56
N ARG A 59 -38.81 -10.36 1.64
CA ARG A 59 -39.25 -10.66 3.02
C ARG A 59 -39.67 -9.42 3.80
N LYS A 60 -39.95 -8.32 3.09
CA LYS A 60 -40.27 -7.00 3.64
C LYS A 60 -39.18 -6.48 4.58
N LEU A 61 -37.91 -6.82 4.38
CA LEU A 61 -36.81 -6.32 5.20
C LEU A 61 -36.25 -5.01 4.62
N ASP A 62 -35.89 -4.06 5.49
CA ASP A 62 -35.23 -2.83 5.04
C ASP A 62 -33.70 -3.02 4.90
N ALA A 63 -33.02 -2.03 4.32
CA ALA A 63 -31.57 -2.07 4.14
C ALA A 63 -30.79 -2.22 5.45
N LYS A 64 -31.26 -1.61 6.54
CA LYS A 64 -30.59 -1.61 7.84
C LYS A 64 -30.70 -2.97 8.51
N GLU A 65 -31.88 -3.59 8.45
CA GLU A 65 -32.17 -4.92 8.93
C GLU A 65 -31.36 -5.97 8.17
N LEU A 66 -31.26 -5.85 6.84
CA LEU A 66 -30.42 -6.74 6.02
C LEU A 66 -28.94 -6.62 6.41
N LEU A 67 -28.43 -5.39 6.60
CA LEU A 67 -27.05 -5.16 7.03
C LEU A 67 -26.74 -5.70 8.43
N ASN A 68 -27.71 -5.68 9.35
CA ASN A 68 -27.55 -6.31 10.64
C ASN A 68 -27.54 -7.84 10.53
N ARG A 69 -28.38 -8.42 9.66
CA ARG A 69 -28.44 -9.88 9.42
C ARG A 69 -27.20 -10.45 8.74
N VAL A 70 -26.53 -9.64 7.93
CA VAL A 70 -25.22 -9.93 7.32
C VAL A 70 -24.16 -10.23 8.39
N LYS A 71 -24.28 -9.69 9.61
CA LYS A 71 -23.34 -9.93 10.74
C LYS A 71 -23.79 -11.04 11.70
N HIS A 72 -24.87 -11.74 11.39
CA HIS A 72 -25.45 -12.72 12.29
C HIS A 72 -24.56 -13.97 12.44
N TYR A 73 -24.57 -14.63 13.59
CA TYR A 73 -23.73 -15.82 13.82
C TYR A 73 -24.13 -17.01 12.93
N ASN A 74 -25.42 -17.10 12.57
CA ASN A 74 -25.96 -18.18 11.72
C ASN A 74 -25.62 -17.98 10.23
N GLU A 75 -25.03 -19.00 9.62
CA GLU A 75 -24.67 -19.05 8.19
C GLU A 75 -25.85 -18.74 7.25
N LEU A 76 -26.99 -19.44 7.43
CA LEU A 76 -28.14 -19.33 6.54
C LEU A 76 -28.74 -17.92 6.57
N VAL A 77 -28.72 -17.28 7.74
CA VAL A 77 -29.19 -15.90 7.90
C VAL A 77 -28.29 -14.93 7.14
N ARG A 78 -26.97 -15.07 7.26
CA ARG A 78 -26.00 -14.24 6.52
C ARG A 78 -26.11 -14.44 5.01
N TYR A 79 -26.18 -15.70 4.56
CA TYR A 79 -26.34 -16.04 3.15
C TYR A 79 -27.63 -15.44 2.55
N ASN A 80 -28.77 -15.65 3.19
CA ASN A 80 -30.05 -15.11 2.71
C ASN A 80 -30.05 -13.58 2.69
N ALA A 81 -29.44 -12.95 3.69
CA ALA A 81 -29.33 -11.49 3.72
C ALA A 81 -28.50 -10.96 2.55
N CYS A 82 -27.41 -11.64 2.16
CA CYS A 82 -26.63 -11.28 0.97
C CYS A 82 -27.42 -11.45 -0.33
N GLU A 83 -28.16 -12.56 -0.49
CA GLU A 83 -29.01 -12.76 -1.69
C GLU A 83 -30.11 -11.70 -1.80
N GLU A 84 -30.81 -11.42 -0.70
CA GLU A 84 -31.85 -10.40 -0.65
C GLU A 84 -31.29 -8.99 -0.88
N LEU A 85 -30.10 -8.70 -0.36
CA LEU A 85 -29.41 -7.43 -0.59
C LEU A 85 -29.01 -7.28 -2.06
N ALA A 86 -28.50 -8.33 -2.70
CA ALA A 86 -28.17 -8.31 -4.12
C ALA A 86 -29.41 -8.06 -5.00
N GLU A 87 -30.55 -8.67 -4.67
CA GLU A 87 -31.82 -8.42 -5.38
C GLU A 87 -32.33 -7.01 -5.15
N MET A 88 -32.31 -6.51 -3.90
CA MET A 88 -32.76 -5.16 -3.57
C MET A 88 -31.91 -4.09 -4.26
N ILE A 89 -30.59 -4.31 -4.38
CA ILE A 89 -29.69 -3.42 -5.13
C ILE A 89 -30.07 -3.36 -6.62
N LYS A 90 -30.53 -4.45 -7.23
CA LYS A 90 -30.96 -4.43 -8.64
C LYS A 90 -32.24 -3.62 -8.87
N ILE A 91 -33.14 -3.60 -7.89
CA ILE A 91 -34.46 -2.99 -8.02
C ILE A 91 -34.44 -1.52 -7.60
N HIS A 92 -33.78 -1.19 -6.48
CA HIS A 92 -33.83 0.13 -5.84
C HIS A 92 -32.45 0.81 -5.78
N TYR A 93 -31.65 0.71 -6.84
CA TYR A 93 -30.25 1.13 -6.81
C TYR A 93 -30.05 2.61 -6.45
N SER A 94 -30.87 3.54 -6.95
CA SER A 94 -30.69 4.99 -6.77
C SER A 94 -30.76 5.40 -5.29
N GLU A 95 -31.81 4.99 -4.58
CA GLU A 95 -32.03 5.34 -3.17
C GLU A 95 -31.08 4.61 -2.21
N LEU A 96 -30.74 3.36 -2.53
CA LEU A 96 -29.94 2.50 -1.67
C LEU A 96 -28.46 2.88 -1.71
N ILE A 97 -27.96 3.27 -2.88
CA ILE A 97 -26.54 3.60 -3.07
C ILE A 97 -26.21 4.95 -2.42
N ASP A 98 -27.07 5.96 -2.58
CA ASP A 98 -26.84 7.29 -2.00
C ASP A 98 -26.76 7.26 -0.47
N LYS A 99 -27.55 6.39 0.17
CA LYS A 99 -27.65 6.32 1.64
C LYS A 99 -26.80 5.22 2.26
N TRP A 100 -26.71 4.03 1.66
CA TRP A 100 -26.20 2.83 2.33
C TRP A 100 -24.95 2.21 1.71
N LEU A 101 -24.44 2.71 0.57
CA LEU A 101 -23.32 2.10 -0.14
C LEU A 101 -22.10 1.84 0.75
N SER A 102 -21.69 2.82 1.56
CA SER A 102 -20.52 2.67 2.44
C SER A 102 -20.71 1.54 3.46
N HIS A 103 -21.91 1.44 4.06
CA HIS A 103 -22.23 0.41 5.02
C HIS A 103 -22.37 -0.98 4.36
N ILE A 104 -22.94 -1.03 3.16
CA ILE A 104 -23.05 -2.26 2.35
C ILE A 104 -21.66 -2.78 2.02
N VAL A 105 -20.80 -1.95 1.41
CA VAL A 105 -19.46 -2.37 0.98
C VAL A 105 -18.65 -2.86 2.18
N LEU A 106 -18.58 -2.10 3.27
CA LEU A 106 -17.83 -2.51 4.47
C LEU A 106 -18.33 -3.83 5.06
N SER A 107 -19.65 -4.00 5.16
CA SER A 107 -20.22 -5.20 5.77
C SER A 107 -20.03 -6.43 4.88
N ILE A 108 -20.18 -6.27 3.57
CA ILE A 108 -19.95 -7.35 2.59
C ILE A 108 -18.48 -7.72 2.48
N SER A 109 -17.56 -6.77 2.59
CA SER A 109 -16.12 -7.05 2.59
C SER A 109 -15.69 -7.91 3.77
N SER A 110 -16.29 -7.70 4.95
CA SER A 110 -16.04 -8.58 6.09
C SER A 110 -16.52 -10.01 5.84
N LEU A 111 -17.61 -10.20 5.09
CA LEU A 111 -18.13 -11.51 4.69
C LEU A 111 -17.35 -12.17 3.54
N MET A 112 -16.52 -11.42 2.81
CA MET A 112 -15.61 -12.05 1.85
C MET A 112 -14.55 -12.92 2.53
N GLN A 113 -14.29 -12.69 3.83
CA GLN A 113 -13.38 -13.49 4.66
C GLN A 113 -14.16 -14.44 5.58
N ASP A 114 -15.44 -14.70 5.30
CA ASP A 114 -16.27 -15.55 6.14
C ASP A 114 -15.77 -17.01 6.15
N ARG A 115 -15.93 -17.71 7.27
CA ARG A 115 -15.57 -19.13 7.39
C ARG A 115 -16.32 -19.99 6.37
N GLU A 116 -17.57 -19.63 6.08
CA GLU A 116 -18.47 -20.43 5.26
C GLU A 116 -18.42 -20.07 3.77
N ARG A 117 -18.11 -21.07 2.94
CA ARG A 117 -17.94 -20.90 1.47
C ARG A 117 -19.19 -20.32 0.80
N LYS A 118 -20.36 -20.76 1.24
CA LYS A 118 -21.65 -20.35 0.67
C LYS A 118 -21.90 -18.85 0.89
N VAL A 119 -21.53 -18.35 2.08
CA VAL A 119 -21.61 -16.93 2.44
C VAL A 119 -20.63 -16.10 1.63
N ARG A 120 -19.36 -16.54 1.50
CA ARG A 120 -18.35 -15.84 0.67
C ARG A 120 -18.79 -15.67 -0.78
N LYS A 121 -19.38 -16.70 -1.39
CA LYS A 121 -19.90 -16.63 -2.76
C LYS A 121 -21.05 -15.64 -2.92
N SER A 122 -21.98 -15.61 -1.97
CA SER A 122 -23.10 -14.67 -2.01
C SER A 122 -22.64 -13.23 -1.76
N ALA A 123 -21.68 -13.01 -0.85
CA ALA A 123 -21.03 -11.71 -0.66
C ALA A 123 -20.35 -11.20 -1.94
N ALA A 124 -19.60 -12.06 -2.64
CA ALA A 124 -19.01 -11.74 -3.93
C ALA A 124 -20.06 -11.40 -5.01
N LYS A 125 -21.20 -12.10 -5.00
CA LYS A 125 -22.32 -11.84 -5.91
C LYS A 125 -22.93 -10.44 -5.70
N VAL A 126 -23.01 -9.97 -4.45
CA VAL A 126 -23.44 -8.60 -4.14
C VAL A 126 -22.49 -7.57 -4.79
N ILE A 127 -21.18 -7.75 -4.64
CA ILE A 127 -20.17 -6.87 -5.26
C ILE A 127 -20.26 -6.93 -6.78
N SER A 128 -20.36 -8.12 -7.36
CA SER A 128 -20.54 -8.31 -8.80
C SER A 128 -21.80 -7.59 -9.31
N THR A 129 -22.88 -7.60 -8.54
CA THR A 129 -24.14 -6.91 -8.90
C THR A 129 -23.97 -5.40 -8.92
N ILE A 130 -23.28 -4.84 -7.92
CA ILE A 130 -22.94 -3.40 -7.87
C ILE A 130 -22.09 -3.01 -9.09
N LEU A 131 -21.10 -3.85 -9.46
CA LEU A 131 -20.24 -3.64 -10.62
C LEU A 131 -20.98 -3.78 -11.97
N GLN A 132 -22.00 -4.64 -12.05
CA GLN A 132 -22.81 -4.77 -13.26
C GLN A 132 -23.68 -3.53 -13.50
N ILE A 133 -24.29 -2.98 -12.45
CA ILE A 133 -25.06 -1.73 -12.52
C ILE A 133 -24.16 -0.57 -12.98
N LEU A 134 -22.92 -0.54 -12.48
CA LEU A 134 -21.88 0.39 -12.95
C LEU A 134 -21.60 0.33 -14.46
N LYS A 135 -21.67 -0.86 -15.05
CA LYS A 135 -21.37 -1.10 -16.48
C LYS A 135 -22.58 -0.88 -17.40
N SER A 136 -23.79 -1.23 -16.97
CA SER A 136 -24.99 -1.02 -17.80
C SER A 136 -25.28 0.47 -18.07
N ASP A 137 -24.82 1.35 -17.19
CA ASP A 137 -24.91 2.80 -17.36
C ASP A 137 -23.91 3.36 -18.40
N SER A 138 -22.88 2.60 -18.80
CA SER A 138 -21.95 3.00 -19.87
C SER A 138 -22.38 2.53 -21.26
N SER A 139 -23.30 1.56 -21.35
CA SER A 139 -23.68 0.91 -22.63
C SER A 139 -25.04 1.30 -23.19
N VAL A 140 -25.82 2.16 -22.53
CA VAL A 140 -27.13 2.58 -23.05
C VAL A 140 -27.05 4.02 -23.54
N ASP A 141 -27.16 4.13 -24.85
CA ASP A 141 -27.53 5.29 -25.66
C ASP A 141 -28.90 5.87 -25.21
N ARG A 142 -28.96 6.37 -23.97
CA ARG A 142 -30.04 7.17 -23.43
C ARG A 142 -29.56 8.61 -23.38
N THR A 143 -29.65 9.21 -24.56
CA THR A 143 -30.19 10.56 -24.68
C THR A 143 -31.55 10.60 -23.97
N LEU A 144 -31.54 10.87 -22.66
CA LEU A 144 -32.67 11.46 -21.96
C LEU A 144 -32.15 12.75 -21.34
N THR A 145 -32.17 13.77 -22.20
CA THR A 145 -32.74 15.07 -21.88
C THR A 145 -33.42 15.06 -20.52
N LEU A 146 -32.78 15.69 -19.53
CA LEU A 146 -33.30 16.23 -18.26
C LEU A 146 -32.27 16.05 -17.14
N ASN A 147 -31.20 16.85 -17.24
CA ASN A 147 -30.70 17.75 -16.20
C ASN A 147 -29.22 18.01 -16.44
N LEU A 148 -28.90 19.23 -16.88
CA LEU A 148 -27.55 19.75 -17.13
C LEU A 148 -26.69 19.90 -15.84
N GLY A 149 -26.97 19.12 -14.80
CA GLY A 149 -26.12 18.89 -13.63
C GLY A 149 -25.64 17.43 -13.48
N SER A 150 -26.11 16.49 -14.32
CA SER A 150 -26.03 15.04 -14.05
C SER A 150 -24.73 14.32 -14.47
N LYS A 151 -23.92 14.86 -15.40
CA LYS A 151 -22.62 14.22 -15.74
C LYS A 151 -21.64 14.24 -14.56
N VAL A 152 -21.67 15.31 -13.77
CA VAL A 152 -20.83 15.46 -12.58
C VAL A 152 -21.34 14.58 -11.44
N THR A 153 -22.66 14.36 -11.31
CA THR A 153 -23.21 13.39 -10.34
C THR A 153 -22.89 11.96 -10.74
N THR A 154 -22.88 11.64 -12.05
CA THR A 154 -22.50 10.31 -12.55
C THR A 154 -21.05 9.95 -12.21
N VAL A 155 -20.14 10.86 -12.49
CA VAL A 155 -18.71 10.68 -12.18
C VAL A 155 -18.46 10.67 -10.67
N THR A 156 -19.14 11.51 -9.88
CA THR A 156 -18.95 11.53 -8.41
C THR A 156 -19.50 10.29 -7.72
N TRP A 157 -20.59 9.66 -8.20
CA TRP A 157 -21.02 8.37 -7.64
C TRP A 157 -20.08 7.23 -8.04
N ARG A 158 -19.62 7.18 -9.30
CA ARG A 158 -18.62 6.19 -9.74
C ARG A 158 -17.34 6.33 -8.93
N LEU A 159 -16.91 7.56 -8.67
CA LEU A 159 -15.77 7.86 -7.79
C LEU A 159 -16.00 7.36 -6.36
N LYS A 160 -17.17 7.59 -5.77
CA LYS A 160 -17.52 7.06 -4.44
C LYS A 160 -17.46 5.54 -4.40
N VAL A 161 -18.03 4.85 -5.39
CA VAL A 161 -18.01 3.37 -5.45
C VAL A 161 -16.58 2.85 -5.64
N LEU A 162 -15.83 3.40 -6.59
CA LEU A 162 -14.44 3.01 -6.85
C LEU A 162 -13.54 3.23 -5.64
N THR A 163 -13.71 4.34 -4.92
CA THR A 163 -12.90 4.63 -3.74
C THR A 163 -13.18 3.67 -2.59
N ARG A 164 -14.43 3.23 -2.42
CA ARG A 164 -14.77 2.22 -1.43
C ARG A 164 -14.27 0.83 -1.85
N LEU A 165 -14.36 0.48 -3.13
CA LEU A 165 -13.72 -0.72 -3.67
C LEU A 165 -12.20 -0.70 -3.48
N HIS A 166 -11.55 0.44 -3.69
CA HIS A 166 -10.13 0.64 -3.44
C HIS A 166 -9.77 0.34 -1.98
N ALA A 167 -10.50 0.91 -1.02
CA ALA A 167 -10.26 0.66 0.41
C ALA A 167 -10.44 -0.83 0.79
N VAL A 168 -11.39 -1.51 0.14
CA VAL A 168 -11.60 -2.95 0.33
C VAL A 168 -10.45 -3.76 -0.25
N LEU A 169 -10.04 -3.47 -1.48
CA LEU A 169 -8.89 -4.10 -2.11
C LEU A 169 -7.62 -3.87 -1.30
N GLU A 170 -7.42 -2.65 -0.79
CA GLU A 170 -6.30 -2.32 0.09
C GLU A 170 -6.34 -3.16 1.38
N THR A 171 -7.52 -3.36 1.98
CA THR A 171 -7.68 -4.20 3.17
C THR A 171 -7.44 -5.68 2.88
N ILE A 172 -7.92 -6.18 1.74
CA ILE A 172 -7.69 -7.56 1.28
C ILE A 172 -6.19 -7.79 1.02
N ILE A 173 -5.54 -6.87 0.31
CA ILE A 173 -4.10 -6.94 0.02
C ILE A 173 -3.28 -6.84 1.30
N ARG A 174 -3.65 -5.94 2.23
CA ARG A 174 -2.98 -5.83 3.54
C ARG A 174 -3.09 -7.13 4.33
N ASN A 175 -4.24 -7.80 4.29
CA ASN A 175 -4.44 -9.10 4.96
C ASN A 175 -3.71 -10.25 4.27
N HIS A 176 -3.56 -10.24 2.94
CA HIS A 176 -2.70 -11.20 2.22
C HIS A 176 -1.21 -10.94 2.51
N ASN A 177 -0.77 -9.68 2.56
CA ASN A 177 0.61 -9.31 2.83
C ASN A 177 1.02 -9.46 4.31
N ILE A 178 0.09 -9.66 5.25
CA ILE A 178 0.41 -10.00 6.64
C ILE A 178 1.07 -11.40 6.74
N GLU A 179 1.00 -12.23 5.70
CA GLU A 179 1.76 -13.48 5.62
C GLU A 179 3.13 -13.36 4.91
N ASP A 180 3.36 -12.30 4.12
CA ASP A 180 4.57 -12.15 3.28
C ASP A 180 5.70 -11.28 3.88
N GLU A 181 5.43 -10.45 4.89
CA GLU A 181 6.47 -9.62 5.53
C GLU A 181 7.21 -10.30 6.70
N VAL A 182 6.76 -11.48 7.15
CA VAL A 182 7.61 -12.36 7.96
C VAL A 182 8.36 -13.26 6.99
N LYS A 183 9.53 -12.79 6.52
CA LYS A 183 10.54 -13.71 5.96
C LYS A 183 10.65 -14.88 6.94
N LYS A 184 10.22 -16.07 6.53
CA LYS A 184 10.42 -17.30 7.31
C LYS A 184 11.91 -17.39 7.61
N GLY A 185 12.31 -17.00 8.81
CA GLY A 185 13.66 -17.21 9.29
C GLY A 185 13.92 -18.70 9.15
N GLU A 186 14.94 -19.08 8.39
CA GLU A 186 15.42 -20.46 8.38
C GLU A 186 15.92 -20.74 9.79
N VAL A 187 15.06 -21.33 10.63
CA VAL A 187 15.45 -21.85 11.93
C VAL A 187 16.24 -23.12 11.64
N PHE A 188 17.57 -22.99 11.68
CA PHE A 188 18.49 -24.12 11.75
C PHE A 188 18.32 -24.77 13.13
N VAL A 189 17.72 -25.96 13.13
CA VAL A 189 17.68 -26.82 14.31
C VAL A 189 18.76 -27.87 14.10
N ASP A 190 19.68 -27.96 15.05
CA ASP A 190 20.70 -28.99 15.09
C ASP A 190 20.03 -30.38 15.15
N ALA A 191 20.36 -31.23 14.17
CA ALA A 191 19.67 -32.50 13.95
C ALA A 191 19.96 -33.52 15.06
N GLU A 192 21.07 -33.36 15.78
CA GLU A 192 21.51 -34.32 16.80
C GLU A 192 20.79 -34.14 18.15
N SER A 193 20.18 -32.98 18.40
CA SER A 193 19.66 -32.61 19.73
C SER A 193 18.12 -32.55 19.85
N CYS A 194 17.36 -32.77 18.77
CA CYS A 194 15.90 -32.58 18.79
C CYS A 194 15.09 -33.89 18.64
N ARG A 195 14.43 -34.34 19.72
CA ARG A 195 13.51 -35.50 19.72
C ARG A 195 12.07 -35.17 19.29
N PHE A 196 11.81 -33.93 18.88
CA PHE A 196 10.48 -33.48 18.44
C PHE A 196 10.53 -32.93 17.01
N ILE A 197 9.65 -33.44 16.14
CA ILE A 197 9.48 -32.95 14.77
C ILE A 197 8.31 -31.96 14.75
N PRO A 198 8.51 -30.68 14.37
CA PRO A 198 7.42 -29.71 14.27
C PRO A 198 6.53 -30.01 13.05
N LEU A 199 5.28 -30.39 13.30
CA LEU A 199 4.25 -30.73 12.30
C LEU A 199 3.82 -29.57 11.40
N TYR A 200 4.23 -28.34 11.72
CA TYR A 200 3.82 -27.11 11.01
C TYR A 200 4.77 -26.71 9.87
N LYS A 201 5.81 -27.50 9.57
CA LYS A 201 6.72 -27.20 8.45
C LYS A 201 6.09 -27.63 7.12
N THR A 202 6.10 -26.72 6.15
CA THR A 202 5.69 -26.94 4.74
C THR A 202 6.45 -28.07 4.05
N SER A 203 7.63 -28.44 4.55
CA SER A 203 8.39 -29.60 4.10
C SER A 203 7.71 -30.93 4.42
N PHE A 204 6.96 -31.03 5.53
CA PHE A 204 6.14 -32.21 5.84
C PHE A 204 4.94 -32.30 4.89
N SER A 205 4.30 -31.17 4.56
CA SER A 205 3.23 -31.13 3.55
C SER A 205 3.71 -31.60 2.17
N LYS A 206 4.93 -31.21 1.74
CA LYS A 206 5.52 -31.69 0.48
C LYS A 206 5.85 -33.19 0.53
N ALA A 207 6.29 -33.71 1.68
CA ALA A 207 6.52 -35.14 1.86
C ALA A 207 5.19 -35.93 1.89
N LEU A 208 4.12 -35.33 2.45
CA LEU A 208 2.78 -35.91 2.49
C LEU A 208 2.08 -35.88 1.12
N GLU A 209 2.34 -34.88 0.27
CA GLU A 209 1.83 -34.80 -1.11
C GLU A 209 2.29 -35.99 -1.97
N ASN A 210 3.40 -36.65 -1.61
CA ASN A 210 3.86 -37.89 -2.25
C ASN A 210 3.23 -39.16 -1.64
N SER A 211 2.44 -39.03 -0.57
CA SER A 211 1.66 -40.12 0.00
C SER A 211 0.19 -39.95 -0.40
N ALA A 212 -0.52 -41.07 -0.63
CA ALA A 212 -1.87 -41.10 -1.20
C ALA A 212 -3.00 -40.45 -0.36
N ILE A 213 -2.67 -39.63 0.64
CA ILE A 213 -3.60 -38.96 1.54
C ILE A 213 -3.66 -37.47 1.16
N VAL A 214 -4.59 -37.13 0.28
CA VAL A 214 -4.83 -35.76 -0.19
C VAL A 214 -5.56 -34.96 0.90
N PHE A 215 -4.83 -34.09 1.60
CA PHE A 215 -5.44 -33.01 2.39
C PHE A 215 -5.77 -31.82 1.47
N ASP A 216 -7.06 -31.58 1.24
CA ASP A 216 -7.62 -30.60 0.28
C ASP A 216 -7.52 -29.13 0.77
N SER A 217 -6.31 -28.67 1.14
CA SER A 217 -6.10 -27.26 1.55
C SER A 217 -5.93 -26.30 0.37
N LYS A 218 -5.47 -26.80 -0.81
CA LYS A 218 -5.22 -25.98 -2.01
C LYS A 218 -6.50 -25.52 -2.74
N LYS A 219 -7.68 -26.11 -2.48
CA LYS A 219 -8.93 -25.67 -3.14
C LYS A 219 -9.51 -24.36 -2.61
N ASN A 220 -9.22 -23.98 -1.37
CA ASN A 220 -9.81 -22.77 -0.78
C ASN A 220 -9.13 -21.49 -1.32
N THR A 221 -7.80 -21.46 -1.40
CA THR A 221 -7.04 -20.31 -1.91
C THR A 221 -7.24 -20.08 -3.41
N SER A 222 -7.34 -21.16 -4.20
CA SER A 222 -7.52 -21.04 -5.66
C SER A 222 -8.89 -20.47 -6.05
N LEU A 223 -9.95 -20.74 -5.28
CA LEU A 223 -11.31 -20.30 -5.61
C LEU A 223 -11.57 -18.83 -5.25
N GLU A 224 -10.98 -18.33 -4.16
CA GLU A 224 -11.04 -16.91 -3.77
C GLU A 224 -10.24 -16.03 -4.74
N ALA A 225 -9.04 -16.48 -5.14
CA ALA A 225 -8.27 -15.88 -6.22
C ALA A 225 -9.10 -15.81 -7.51
N ASN A 226 -9.82 -16.88 -7.88
CA ASN A 226 -10.68 -16.92 -9.06
C ASN A 226 -11.84 -15.91 -9.04
N VAL A 227 -12.41 -15.62 -7.86
CA VAL A 227 -13.46 -14.61 -7.71
C VAL A 227 -12.88 -13.21 -7.86
N LEU A 228 -11.77 -12.90 -7.20
CA LEU A 228 -11.12 -11.59 -7.32
C LEU A 228 -10.61 -11.35 -8.75
N ASN A 229 -10.06 -12.37 -9.41
CA ASN A 229 -9.66 -12.35 -10.82
C ASN A 229 -10.82 -11.96 -11.75
N ARG A 230 -12.03 -12.51 -11.52
CA ARG A 230 -13.24 -12.14 -12.29
C ARG A 230 -13.63 -10.67 -12.07
N HIS A 231 -13.48 -10.18 -10.84
CA HIS A 231 -13.72 -8.76 -10.54
C HIS A 231 -12.70 -7.86 -11.23
N ILE A 232 -11.41 -8.24 -11.29
CA ILE A 232 -10.37 -7.49 -12.00
C ILE A 232 -10.68 -7.37 -13.48
N ILE A 233 -11.09 -8.48 -14.11
CA ILE A 233 -11.51 -8.51 -15.53
C ILE A 233 -12.65 -7.52 -15.82
N THR A 234 -13.51 -7.23 -14.83
CA THR A 234 -14.63 -6.31 -14.98
C THR A 234 -14.27 -4.87 -14.57
N LEU A 235 -13.46 -4.70 -13.53
CA LEU A 235 -13.14 -3.41 -12.92
C LEU A 235 -12.12 -2.61 -13.74
N VAL A 236 -11.11 -3.26 -14.31
CA VAL A 236 -10.06 -2.56 -15.06
C VAL A 236 -10.62 -1.86 -16.31
N PRO A 237 -11.45 -2.50 -17.16
CA PRO A 237 -12.10 -1.80 -18.28
C PRO A 237 -13.00 -0.64 -17.83
N LEU A 238 -13.73 -0.81 -16.73
CA LEU A 238 -14.58 0.26 -16.18
C LEU A 238 -13.74 1.48 -15.75
N LEU A 239 -12.58 1.25 -15.13
CA LEU A 239 -11.65 2.33 -14.78
C LEU A 239 -11.17 3.10 -16.02
N TYR A 240 -10.92 2.40 -17.13
CA TYR A 240 -10.56 3.02 -18.40
C TYR A 240 -11.70 3.87 -18.96
N GLU A 241 -12.92 3.32 -19.03
CA GLU A 241 -14.11 4.03 -19.51
C GLU A 241 -14.37 5.33 -18.72
N ILE A 242 -14.27 5.27 -17.39
CA ILE A 242 -14.50 6.41 -16.51
C ILE A 242 -13.52 7.55 -16.81
N TRP A 243 -12.25 7.25 -17.03
CA TRP A 243 -11.28 8.30 -17.38
C TRP A 243 -11.54 8.89 -18.77
N MET A 244 -11.85 8.04 -19.75
CA MET A 244 -12.13 8.46 -21.13
C MET A 244 -13.38 9.35 -21.22
N GLU A 245 -14.36 9.20 -20.31
CA GLU A 245 -15.55 10.05 -20.26
C GLU A 245 -15.27 11.47 -19.71
N ILE A 246 -14.31 11.60 -18.79
CA ILE A 246 -14.05 12.86 -18.07
C ILE A 246 -13.28 13.86 -18.93
N LEU A 247 -12.43 13.36 -19.81
CA LEU A 247 -11.57 14.18 -20.65
C LEU A 247 -11.80 13.77 -22.11
N PRO A 248 -12.64 14.51 -22.87
CA PRO A 248 -12.77 14.27 -24.31
C PRO A 248 -11.46 14.60 -25.02
N GLU A 249 -11.15 13.84 -26.08
CA GLU A 249 -10.02 14.09 -26.98
C GLU A 249 -9.99 15.58 -27.35
N LYS A 250 -8.93 16.30 -26.95
CA LYS A 250 -8.81 17.69 -27.35
C LYS A 250 -8.64 17.75 -28.87
N ASN A 251 -9.48 18.59 -29.47
CA ASN A 251 -9.27 19.15 -30.80
C ASN A 251 -7.81 19.60 -30.94
N ILE A 252 -7.11 18.92 -31.82
CA ILE A 252 -5.78 19.24 -32.34
C ILE A 252 -5.82 20.74 -32.73
N GLY A 253 -5.13 21.62 -31.97
CA GLY A 253 -5.01 23.02 -32.39
C GLY A 253 -4.97 24.14 -31.34
N LYS A 254 -4.88 23.89 -30.03
CA LYS A 254 -4.55 24.98 -29.06
C LYS A 254 -3.15 24.79 -28.47
N ALA A 255 -2.42 25.90 -28.42
CA ALA A 255 -1.00 26.02 -28.09
C ALA A 255 -0.53 25.04 -27.00
N VAL A 256 0.61 24.40 -27.27
CA VAL A 256 1.28 23.41 -26.41
C VAL A 256 1.63 24.07 -25.06
N THR A 257 0.72 23.98 -24.09
CA THR A 257 1.03 24.26 -22.70
C THR A 257 1.81 23.08 -22.13
N GLU A 258 2.88 23.33 -21.36
CA GLU A 258 3.74 22.32 -20.73
C GLU A 258 2.98 21.34 -19.81
N TYR A 259 1.75 21.70 -19.41
CA TYR A 259 0.89 20.93 -18.51
C TYR A 259 -0.55 20.86 -19.00
N THR A 260 -1.23 19.76 -18.70
CA THR A 260 -2.69 19.66 -18.79
C THR A 260 -3.32 20.00 -17.45
N PHE A 261 -4.03 21.13 -17.41
CA PHE A 261 -4.76 21.57 -16.23
C PHE A 261 -6.09 20.82 -16.07
N LEU A 262 -6.24 20.15 -14.94
CA LEU A 262 -7.45 19.44 -14.51
C LEU A 262 -8.25 20.30 -13.53
N LYS A 263 -9.57 20.18 -13.62
CA LYS A 263 -10.49 20.64 -12.57
C LYS A 263 -10.34 19.74 -11.34
N GLU A 264 -10.65 20.26 -10.15
CA GLU A 264 -10.50 19.55 -8.87
C GLU A 264 -11.13 18.14 -8.88
N GLY A 265 -12.37 18.02 -9.36
CA GLY A 265 -13.05 16.72 -9.49
C GLY A 265 -12.37 15.75 -10.48
N ALA A 266 -11.83 16.23 -11.60
CA ALA A 266 -11.13 15.38 -12.57
C ALA A 266 -9.79 14.87 -12.04
N ALA A 267 -9.08 15.70 -11.28
CA ALA A 267 -7.84 15.30 -10.63
C ALA A 267 -8.07 14.30 -9.48
N ALA A 268 -9.15 14.45 -8.70
CA ALA A 268 -9.55 13.46 -7.70
C ALA A 268 -9.87 12.09 -8.33
N VAL A 269 -10.49 12.09 -9.51
CA VAL A 269 -10.74 10.86 -10.27
C VAL A 269 -9.44 10.25 -10.78
N LEU A 270 -8.53 11.05 -11.37
CA LEU A 270 -7.22 10.56 -11.81
C LEU A 270 -6.46 9.89 -10.65
N TYR A 271 -6.43 10.53 -9.49
CA TYR A 271 -5.84 9.98 -8.27
C TYR A 271 -6.43 8.62 -7.90
N CYS A 272 -7.76 8.52 -7.84
CA CYS A 272 -8.44 7.28 -7.47
C CYS A 272 -8.18 6.17 -8.50
N ILE A 273 -8.27 6.48 -9.80
CA ILE A 273 -8.06 5.51 -10.87
C ILE A 273 -6.62 5.00 -10.84
N MET A 274 -5.62 5.89 -10.82
CA MET A 274 -4.22 5.49 -10.87
C MET A 274 -3.81 4.68 -9.64
N LYS A 275 -4.26 5.06 -8.45
CA LYS A 275 -4.00 4.28 -7.23
C LYS A 275 -4.69 2.92 -7.25
N THR A 276 -5.92 2.85 -7.74
CA THR A 276 -6.65 1.58 -7.85
C THR A 276 -5.99 0.65 -8.86
N LEU A 277 -5.65 1.15 -10.05
CA LEU A 277 -4.90 0.40 -11.06
C LEU A 277 -3.56 -0.10 -10.52
N TYR A 278 -2.83 0.74 -9.79
CA TYR A 278 -1.58 0.35 -9.14
C TYR A 278 -1.76 -0.81 -8.14
N LEU A 279 -2.76 -0.75 -7.26
CA LEU A 279 -3.02 -1.82 -6.30
C LEU A 279 -3.45 -3.12 -6.99
N LEU A 280 -4.32 -3.02 -7.98
CA LEU A 280 -4.75 -4.17 -8.77
C LEU A 280 -3.56 -4.81 -9.49
N TRP A 281 -2.69 -4.00 -10.09
CA TRP A 281 -1.48 -4.47 -10.73
C TRP A 281 -0.54 -5.17 -9.74
N LYS A 282 -0.30 -4.56 -8.57
CA LYS A 282 0.53 -5.14 -7.51
C LYS A 282 0.00 -6.52 -7.07
N TYR A 283 -1.31 -6.65 -6.90
CA TYR A 283 -1.97 -7.92 -6.57
C TYR A 283 -1.80 -8.97 -7.68
N VAL A 284 -2.00 -8.58 -8.95
CA VAL A 284 -1.83 -9.51 -10.08
C VAL A 284 -0.37 -9.96 -10.20
N ASN A 285 0.59 -9.07 -9.92
CA ASN A 285 2.00 -9.38 -9.96
C ASN A 285 2.48 -10.24 -8.77
N SER A 286 1.78 -10.23 -7.62
CA SER A 286 2.11 -11.07 -6.47
C SER A 286 1.57 -12.50 -6.58
N ILE A 287 0.62 -12.77 -7.49
CA ILE A 287 0.15 -14.13 -7.75
C ILE A 287 1.16 -14.82 -8.68
N GLU A 288 2.04 -15.64 -8.10
CA GLU A 288 2.90 -16.53 -8.88
C GLU A 288 2.05 -17.54 -9.66
N SER A 289 2.20 -17.49 -10.99
CA SER A 289 2.20 -18.63 -11.90
C SER A 289 0.92 -19.20 -12.55
N ASN A 290 -0.31 -18.64 -12.44
CA ASN A 290 -1.43 -19.33 -13.13
C ASN A 290 -2.61 -18.52 -13.71
N VAL A 291 -2.47 -17.23 -14.01
CA VAL A 291 -3.58 -16.47 -14.62
C VAL A 291 -3.13 -15.46 -15.68
N THR A 292 -2.55 -15.97 -16.77
CA THR A 292 -2.24 -15.19 -17.99
C THR A 292 -3.43 -14.34 -18.46
N SER A 293 -4.67 -14.81 -18.22
CA SER A 293 -5.91 -14.12 -18.59
C SER A 293 -6.22 -12.84 -17.80
N VAL A 294 -5.69 -12.68 -16.58
CA VAL A 294 -5.92 -11.46 -15.78
C VAL A 294 -4.90 -10.39 -16.13
N ARG A 295 -3.64 -10.77 -16.38
CA ARG A 295 -2.60 -9.85 -16.85
C ARG A 295 -2.95 -9.27 -18.23
N SER A 296 -3.57 -10.07 -19.10
CA SER A 296 -3.99 -9.61 -20.43
C SER A 296 -5.08 -8.53 -20.41
N VAL A 297 -5.86 -8.40 -19.33
CA VAL A 297 -6.88 -7.34 -19.21
C VAL A 297 -6.25 -5.95 -19.24
N PHE A 298 -5.11 -5.79 -18.57
CA PHE A 298 -4.37 -4.52 -18.58
C PHE A 298 -3.74 -4.21 -19.94
N LEU A 299 -3.58 -5.23 -20.79
CA LEU A 299 -2.98 -5.15 -22.13
C LEU A 299 -4.04 -5.21 -23.25
N SER A 300 -5.32 -5.13 -22.89
CA SER A 300 -6.41 -5.14 -23.86
C SER A 300 -6.31 -3.93 -24.81
N ASN A 301 -7.06 -3.96 -25.91
CA ASN A 301 -7.07 -2.84 -26.85
C ASN A 301 -7.56 -1.55 -26.17
N GLU A 302 -8.50 -1.67 -25.24
CA GLU A 302 -8.99 -0.59 -24.38
C GLU A 302 -7.88 -0.06 -23.47
N GLY A 303 -7.08 -0.94 -22.86
CA GLY A 303 -5.92 -0.55 -22.05
C GLY A 303 -4.86 0.21 -22.84
N LYS A 304 -4.58 -0.21 -24.08
CA LYS A 304 -3.66 0.53 -24.98
C LYS A 304 -4.18 1.92 -25.32
N LYS A 305 -5.47 2.03 -25.67
CA LYS A 305 -6.14 3.32 -25.93
C LYS A 305 -6.10 4.24 -24.71
N PHE A 306 -6.42 3.69 -23.54
CA PHE A 306 -6.36 4.41 -22.26
C PHE A 306 -4.96 4.96 -21.97
N MET A 307 -3.92 4.14 -22.11
CA MET A 307 -2.54 4.58 -21.86
C MET A 307 -2.05 5.61 -22.89
N SER A 308 -2.43 5.46 -24.15
CA SER A 308 -2.14 6.46 -25.19
C SER A 308 -2.82 7.80 -24.85
N HIS A 309 -4.11 7.77 -24.53
CA HIS A 309 -4.86 8.97 -24.14
C HIS A 309 -4.31 9.66 -22.87
N LEU A 310 -3.84 8.87 -21.90
CA LEU A 310 -3.17 9.38 -20.71
C LEU A 310 -1.90 10.15 -21.08
N LEU A 311 -1.08 9.63 -22.00
CA LEU A 311 0.20 10.22 -22.37
C LEU A 311 0.07 11.39 -23.36
N THR A 312 -0.97 11.41 -24.20
CA THR A 312 -1.25 12.56 -25.08
C THR A 312 -1.44 13.85 -24.30
N ASN A 313 -2.03 13.76 -23.10
CA ASN A 313 -2.29 14.92 -22.24
C ASN A 313 -1.31 15.01 -21.05
N PHE A 314 -0.23 14.24 -21.04
CA PHE A 314 0.73 14.22 -19.95
C PHE A 314 1.74 15.37 -20.08
N PRO A 315 2.20 16.01 -18.97
CA PRO A 315 1.85 15.78 -17.56
C PRO A 315 0.63 16.57 -17.06
N TYR A 316 -0.02 16.07 -16.01
CA TYR A 316 -1.23 16.67 -15.42
C TYR A 316 -0.92 17.56 -14.22
N CYS A 317 -1.66 18.67 -14.07
CA CYS A 317 -1.64 19.55 -12.90
C CYS A 317 -3.06 20.02 -12.56
N GLN A 318 -3.31 20.48 -11.34
CA GLN A 318 -4.56 21.15 -10.95
C GLN A 318 -4.47 22.66 -11.18
N ALA A 319 -5.59 23.28 -11.55
CA ALA A 319 -5.68 24.73 -11.56
C ALA A 319 -5.79 25.27 -10.12
N GLU A 320 -4.98 26.28 -9.76
CA GLU A 320 -5.01 26.89 -8.42
C GLU A 320 -6.38 27.53 -8.14
N THR A 321 -7.06 27.09 -7.08
CA THR A 321 -8.25 27.74 -6.55
C THR A 321 -7.82 28.93 -5.69
N LYS A 322 -7.96 30.16 -6.24
CA LYS A 322 -7.87 31.37 -5.43
C LYS A 322 -9.05 31.42 -4.46
N GLY A 323 -8.83 31.02 -3.21
CA GLY A 323 -9.76 31.28 -2.09
C GLY A 323 -9.93 30.10 -1.13
N SER A 324 -9.42 30.25 0.09
CA SER A 324 -9.63 29.36 1.22
C SER A 324 -11.10 29.39 1.68
N LYS A 325 -11.85 28.30 1.44
CA LYS A 325 -13.06 28.00 2.22
C LYS A 325 -12.78 26.79 3.09
N LYS A 326 -12.96 26.95 4.41
CA LYS A 326 -12.82 25.89 5.42
C LYS A 326 -13.73 24.69 5.06
N PRO A 327 -13.24 23.44 5.18
CA PRO A 327 -14.08 22.27 4.96
C PRO A 327 -15.03 22.07 6.16
N SER A 328 -16.33 21.86 5.89
CA SER A 328 -17.31 21.42 6.87
C SER A 328 -17.05 19.97 7.29
N GLU A 329 -17.31 19.64 8.56
CA GLU A 329 -16.97 18.36 9.22
C GLU A 329 -17.66 17.09 8.67
N THR A 330 -18.41 17.17 7.56
CA THR A 330 -19.04 16.02 6.88
C THR A 330 -18.53 15.76 5.46
N SER A 331 -17.58 16.56 4.93
CA SER A 331 -16.98 16.40 3.59
C SER A 331 -15.54 15.88 3.60
N SER A 332 -15.06 15.36 4.74
CA SER A 332 -13.63 15.14 4.98
C SER A 332 -13.14 13.72 4.67
N LEU A 333 -13.21 13.30 3.41
CA LEU A 333 -12.34 12.19 2.97
C LEU A 333 -11.78 12.31 1.55
N LEU A 334 -12.45 12.95 0.56
CA LEU A 334 -12.01 12.75 -0.84
C LEU A 334 -12.40 13.77 -1.92
N GLU A 335 -12.67 15.03 -1.59
CA GLU A 335 -12.97 16.03 -2.64
C GLU A 335 -11.74 16.79 -3.18
N SER A 336 -10.54 16.57 -2.66
CA SER A 336 -9.35 17.32 -3.09
C SER A 336 -8.12 16.42 -3.22
N ASN A 337 -7.40 16.52 -4.34
CA ASN A 337 -6.04 15.98 -4.44
C ASN A 337 -5.15 16.89 -3.57
N PRO A 338 -4.43 16.36 -2.56
CA PRO A 338 -3.53 17.17 -1.75
C PRO A 338 -2.34 17.74 -2.54
N ASP A 339 -2.06 17.22 -3.75
CA ASP A 339 -0.96 17.66 -4.59
C ASP A 339 -1.45 18.43 -5.83
N PRO A 340 -1.29 19.77 -5.87
CA PRO A 340 -1.70 20.58 -7.02
C PRO A 340 -0.90 20.27 -8.29
N LYS A 341 0.26 19.62 -8.19
CA LYS A 341 1.09 19.22 -9.34
C LYS A 341 0.85 17.77 -9.78
N CYS A 342 -0.08 17.06 -9.13
CA CYS A 342 -0.40 15.65 -9.37
C CYS A 342 0.86 14.77 -9.52
N VAL A 343 1.90 14.98 -8.70
CA VAL A 343 3.21 14.32 -8.91
C VAL A 343 3.10 12.81 -8.67
N ALA A 344 2.29 12.40 -7.69
CA ALA A 344 2.07 10.99 -7.39
C ALA A 344 1.41 10.25 -8.57
N GLU A 345 0.39 10.86 -9.16
CA GLU A 345 -0.38 10.32 -10.28
C GLU A 345 0.47 10.27 -11.54
N ASN A 346 1.19 11.35 -11.84
CA ASN A 346 2.09 11.41 -12.97
C ASN A 346 3.20 10.35 -12.87
N LEU A 347 3.81 10.15 -11.69
CA LEU A 347 4.79 9.08 -11.47
C LEU A 347 4.17 7.68 -11.59
N LEU A 348 2.93 7.50 -11.12
CA LEU A 348 2.19 6.25 -11.32
C LEU A 348 1.89 5.99 -12.80
N ILE A 349 1.60 7.01 -13.60
CA ILE A 349 1.43 6.87 -15.06
C ILE A 349 2.75 6.38 -15.68
N CYS A 350 3.88 7.01 -15.32
CA CYS A 350 5.21 6.57 -15.78
C CYS A 350 5.50 5.11 -15.40
N TYR A 351 5.20 4.71 -14.17
CA TYR A 351 5.37 3.34 -13.69
C TYR A 351 4.47 2.34 -14.41
N MET A 352 3.16 2.62 -14.51
CA MET A 352 2.22 1.73 -15.16
C MET A 352 2.55 1.53 -16.63
N TYR A 353 2.99 2.60 -17.31
CA TYR A 353 3.45 2.51 -18.69
C TYR A 353 4.71 1.65 -18.83
N CYS A 354 5.67 1.80 -17.92
CA CYS A 354 6.90 1.01 -17.82
C CYS A 354 6.61 -0.49 -17.70
N VAL A 355 5.62 -0.87 -16.89
CA VAL A 355 5.37 -2.30 -16.63
C VAL A 355 4.47 -2.94 -17.69
N LEU A 356 3.46 -2.22 -18.19
CA LEU A 356 2.45 -2.81 -19.08
C LEU A 356 2.88 -2.83 -20.55
N ASN A 357 3.36 -1.70 -21.08
CA ASN A 357 3.44 -1.52 -22.53
C ASN A 357 4.78 -1.92 -23.15
N LEU A 358 5.77 -2.31 -22.34
CA LEU A 358 7.12 -2.62 -22.80
C LEU A 358 7.37 -4.07 -23.21
N HIS A 359 6.45 -5.00 -22.92
CA HIS A 359 6.64 -6.42 -23.23
C HIS A 359 6.10 -6.84 -24.61
N HIS A 360 5.32 -5.99 -25.30
CA HIS A 360 4.50 -6.43 -26.45
C HIS A 360 4.42 -5.49 -27.67
N VAL A 361 5.42 -4.64 -27.97
CA VAL A 361 5.36 -3.83 -29.22
C VAL A 361 6.72 -3.67 -29.93
N PRO A 362 6.79 -3.92 -31.25
CA PRO A 362 7.84 -3.40 -32.12
C PRO A 362 7.50 -1.97 -32.58
N VAL A 363 8.41 -1.03 -32.28
CA VAL A 363 8.72 0.18 -33.08
C VAL A 363 7.66 1.32 -33.11
N LYS A 364 8.10 2.53 -32.66
CA LYS A 364 7.43 3.87 -32.61
C LYS A 364 6.63 4.26 -31.34
N LEU A 365 7.26 4.21 -30.17
CA LEU A 365 6.77 4.89 -28.93
C LEU A 365 7.71 6.02 -28.47
N LYS A 366 8.46 6.60 -29.42
CA LYS A 366 9.56 7.52 -29.10
C LYS A 366 9.07 8.79 -28.40
N ILE A 367 7.96 9.36 -28.87
CA ILE A 367 7.38 10.60 -28.34
C ILE A 367 6.89 10.41 -26.91
N GLU A 368 6.17 9.32 -26.64
CA GLU A 368 5.69 8.98 -25.30
C GLU A 368 6.86 8.75 -24.32
N MET A 369 7.90 8.06 -24.78
CA MET A 369 9.09 7.79 -23.97
C MET A 369 9.92 9.05 -23.70
N GLU A 370 10.02 9.96 -24.67
CA GLU A 370 10.65 11.28 -24.50
C GLU A 370 9.89 12.11 -23.46
N ALA A 371 8.55 12.14 -23.52
CA ALA A 371 7.73 12.85 -22.53
C ALA A 371 7.91 12.29 -21.11
N ILE A 372 7.91 10.95 -20.95
CA ILE A 372 8.15 10.31 -19.65
C ILE A 372 9.56 10.61 -19.15
N THR A 373 10.57 10.50 -20.02
CA THR A 373 11.98 10.75 -19.65
C THR A 373 12.18 12.20 -19.23
N ALA A 374 11.63 13.16 -19.97
CA ALA A 374 11.69 14.58 -19.64
C ALA A 374 11.05 14.88 -18.27
N TYR A 375 9.86 14.30 -18.00
CA TYR A 375 9.18 14.49 -16.73
C TYR A 375 9.94 13.88 -15.55
N VAL A 376 10.46 12.66 -15.69
CA VAL A 376 11.23 12.01 -14.62
C VAL A 376 12.54 12.76 -14.36
N ASN A 377 13.22 13.22 -15.41
CA ASN A 377 14.41 14.06 -15.26
C ASN A 377 14.09 15.38 -14.53
N LYS A 378 12.94 16.01 -14.82
CA LYS A 378 12.46 17.18 -14.07
C LYS A 378 12.25 16.85 -12.59
N CYS A 379 11.69 15.69 -12.27
CA CYS A 379 11.50 15.22 -10.90
C CYS A 379 12.83 14.98 -10.16
N LEU A 380 13.84 14.44 -10.86
CA LEU A 380 15.17 14.15 -10.29
C LEU A 380 16.02 15.41 -10.08
N LEU A 381 15.93 16.38 -10.99
CA LEU A 381 16.77 17.58 -10.95
C LEU A 381 16.19 18.71 -10.09
N THR A 382 14.87 18.81 -10.00
CA THR A 382 14.22 19.93 -9.31
C THR A 382 14.14 19.68 -7.80
N LYS A 383 14.85 20.49 -7.01
CA LYS A 383 14.84 20.44 -5.54
C LYS A 383 13.42 20.56 -4.99
N LYS A 384 13.06 19.68 -4.05
CA LYS A 384 11.76 19.64 -3.36
C LYS A 384 10.54 19.49 -4.29
N TYR A 385 10.73 19.07 -5.54
CA TYR A 385 9.63 18.85 -6.47
C TYR A 385 8.80 17.61 -6.10
N VAL A 386 9.46 16.54 -5.68
CA VAL A 386 8.82 15.29 -5.26
C VAL A 386 8.61 15.30 -3.75
N ASN A 387 7.35 15.19 -3.32
CA ASN A 387 6.99 15.08 -1.90
C ASN A 387 7.30 13.68 -1.33
N GLN A 388 7.27 13.53 0.00
CA GLN A 388 7.59 12.26 0.67
C GLN A 388 6.68 11.09 0.23
N ASN A 389 5.39 11.35 0.01
CA ASN A 389 4.40 10.33 -0.39
C ASN A 389 4.57 9.88 -1.84
N SER A 390 5.03 10.78 -2.72
CA SER A 390 5.30 10.54 -4.13
C SER A 390 6.65 9.88 -4.36
N MET A 391 7.59 10.04 -3.43
CA MET A 391 8.96 9.51 -3.51
C MET A 391 8.98 7.99 -3.73
N ARG A 392 8.10 7.26 -3.03
CA ARG A 392 7.99 5.80 -3.19
C ARG A 392 7.69 5.38 -4.63
N TYR A 393 6.92 6.18 -5.37
CA TYR A 393 6.56 5.90 -6.76
C TYR A 393 7.71 6.23 -7.72
N LEU A 394 8.52 7.25 -7.40
CA LEU A 394 9.75 7.54 -8.14
C LEU A 394 10.76 6.39 -7.97
N ILE A 395 11.00 5.93 -6.74
CA ILE A 395 11.92 4.81 -6.47
C ILE A 395 11.43 3.54 -7.16
N LEU A 396 10.13 3.26 -7.08
CA LEU A 396 9.52 2.13 -7.76
C LEU A 396 9.72 2.22 -9.28
N PHE A 397 9.49 3.39 -9.88
CA PHE A 397 9.74 3.62 -11.30
C PHE A 397 11.21 3.39 -11.66
N LEU A 398 12.15 3.96 -10.89
CA LEU A 398 13.59 3.83 -11.11
C LEU A 398 14.04 2.37 -11.04
N ARG A 399 13.55 1.59 -10.08
CA ARG A 399 13.84 0.16 -9.97
C ARG A 399 13.37 -0.58 -11.23
N THR A 400 12.13 -0.36 -11.67
CA THR A 400 11.60 -1.07 -12.84
C THR A 400 12.30 -0.65 -14.14
N CYS A 401 12.61 0.65 -14.34
CA CYS A 401 13.23 1.09 -15.59
C CYS A 401 14.73 0.79 -15.68
N LEU A 402 15.46 0.89 -14.57
CA LEU A 402 16.91 0.66 -14.54
C LEU A 402 17.29 -0.79 -14.31
N ILE A 403 16.44 -1.63 -13.68
CA ILE A 403 16.79 -3.01 -13.32
C ILE A 403 15.91 -4.03 -14.05
N GLU A 404 14.58 -3.94 -13.91
CA GLU A 404 13.67 -5.02 -14.34
C GLU A 404 13.46 -5.05 -15.87
N ASN A 405 13.25 -3.89 -16.49
CA ASN A 405 12.84 -3.76 -17.90
C ASN A 405 13.88 -3.05 -18.80
N THR A 406 15.14 -3.02 -18.39
CA THR A 406 16.21 -2.20 -18.99
C THR A 406 16.40 -2.39 -20.49
N LEU A 407 16.33 -3.63 -20.99
CA LEU A 407 16.49 -3.93 -22.41
C LEU A 407 15.30 -3.45 -23.25
N SER A 408 14.08 -3.55 -22.70
CA SER A 408 12.85 -3.09 -23.37
C SER A 408 12.83 -1.56 -23.48
N TRP A 409 13.27 -0.86 -22.44
CA TRP A 409 13.44 0.60 -22.46
C TRP A 409 14.46 1.05 -23.51
N LYS A 410 15.59 0.35 -23.62
CA LYS A 410 16.59 0.64 -24.66
C LYS A 410 16.00 0.46 -26.06
N ARG A 411 15.23 -0.59 -26.30
CA ARG A 411 14.56 -0.85 -27.60
C ARG A 411 13.49 0.20 -27.91
N ALA A 412 12.84 0.75 -26.89
CA ALA A 412 11.82 1.79 -27.05
C ALA A 412 12.38 3.17 -27.41
N GLY A 413 13.72 3.35 -27.38
CA GLY A 413 14.39 4.60 -27.77
C GLY A 413 14.55 5.62 -26.64
N SER A 414 14.34 5.22 -25.38
CA SER A 414 14.49 6.10 -24.22
C SER A 414 15.95 6.39 -23.87
N ASP A 415 16.22 7.60 -23.36
CA ASP A 415 17.54 7.98 -22.86
C ASP A 415 17.75 7.53 -21.40
N LEU A 416 17.97 6.22 -21.22
CA LEU A 416 18.31 5.63 -19.92
C LEU A 416 19.62 6.19 -19.34
N LYS A 417 20.52 6.73 -20.17
CA LYS A 417 21.79 7.29 -19.70
C LYS A 417 21.53 8.57 -18.91
N SER A 418 20.71 9.46 -19.46
CA SER A 418 20.28 10.69 -18.78
C SER A 418 19.55 10.39 -17.47
N ILE A 419 18.67 9.37 -17.44
CA ILE A 419 17.98 8.98 -16.20
C ILE A 419 18.98 8.50 -15.15
N LEU A 420 19.98 7.69 -15.50
CA LEU A 420 21.00 7.24 -14.55
C LEU A 420 21.86 8.40 -14.03
N GLU A 421 22.31 9.30 -14.92
CA GLU A 421 23.06 10.51 -14.56
C GLU A 421 22.29 11.39 -13.57
N ASN A 422 21.01 11.61 -13.84
CA ASN A 422 20.13 12.39 -12.98
C ASN A 422 19.79 11.65 -11.68
N THR A 423 19.77 10.31 -11.69
CA THR A 423 19.60 9.50 -10.47
C THR A 423 20.81 9.61 -9.55
N VAL A 424 22.03 9.58 -10.10
CA VAL A 424 23.27 9.82 -9.34
C VAL A 424 23.29 11.24 -8.78
N THR A 425 22.91 12.24 -9.58
CA THR A 425 22.79 13.62 -9.12
C THR A 425 21.75 13.76 -8.00
N PHE A 426 20.60 13.10 -8.17
CA PHE A 426 19.54 13.06 -7.19
C PHE A 426 20.02 12.45 -5.87
N TYR A 427 20.77 11.34 -5.92
CA TYR A 427 21.36 10.68 -4.76
C TYR A 427 22.24 11.61 -3.92
N HIS A 428 23.08 12.41 -4.56
CA HIS A 428 24.00 13.31 -3.85
C HIS A 428 23.32 14.56 -3.28
N TYR A 429 22.36 15.16 -3.99
CA TYR A 429 21.93 16.54 -3.69
C TYR A 429 20.45 16.70 -3.31
N ASN A 430 19.58 15.77 -3.70
CA ASN A 430 18.13 16.00 -3.69
C ASN A 430 17.34 14.98 -2.85
N ILE A 431 17.97 13.95 -2.28
CA ILE A 431 17.28 12.99 -1.39
C ILE A 431 17.06 13.58 0.01
N PRO A 432 15.80 13.66 0.48
CA PRO A 432 15.47 14.25 1.79
C PRO A 432 15.54 13.27 2.97
N ASN A 433 15.41 11.96 2.73
CA ASN A 433 15.29 10.93 3.77
C ASN A 433 16.34 9.83 3.60
N GLU A 434 16.92 9.36 4.71
CA GLU A 434 17.92 8.30 4.74
C GLU A 434 17.37 6.95 4.24
N THR A 435 16.12 6.61 4.55
CA THR A 435 15.52 5.35 4.03
C THR A 435 15.44 5.34 2.52
N CYS A 436 14.99 6.46 1.92
CA CYS A 436 14.96 6.64 0.48
C CYS A 436 16.37 6.63 -0.13
N ARG A 437 17.37 7.18 0.58
CA ARG A 437 18.78 7.13 0.16
C ARG A 437 19.27 5.70 0.05
N LEU A 438 18.95 4.85 1.03
CA LEU A 438 19.30 3.43 1.02
C LEU A 438 18.64 2.67 -0.14
N GLU A 439 17.36 2.93 -0.42
CA GLU A 439 16.64 2.31 -1.54
C GLU A 439 17.22 2.72 -2.90
N VAL A 440 17.57 4.00 -3.08
CA VAL A 440 18.24 4.48 -4.30
C VAL A 440 19.66 3.92 -4.41
N PHE A 441 20.38 3.78 -3.30
CA PHE A 441 21.70 3.14 -3.27
C PHE A 441 21.62 1.68 -3.75
N ASP A 442 20.64 0.91 -3.25
CA ASP A 442 20.41 -0.47 -3.68
C ASP A 442 20.12 -0.57 -5.18
N ILE A 443 19.35 0.38 -5.72
CA ILE A 443 19.10 0.47 -7.16
C ILE A 443 20.41 0.72 -7.93
N LEU A 444 21.17 1.75 -7.55
CA LEU A 444 22.43 2.09 -8.20
C LEU A 444 23.47 0.96 -8.09
N ALA A 445 23.52 0.25 -6.98
CA ALA A 445 24.40 -0.90 -6.80
C ALA A 445 24.02 -2.08 -7.72
N SER A 446 22.73 -2.26 -8.00
CA SER A 446 22.22 -3.30 -8.88
C SER A 446 22.44 -3.00 -10.37
N VAL A 447 22.66 -1.74 -10.75
CA VAL A 447 22.89 -1.32 -12.14
C VAL A 447 24.21 -1.88 -12.73
N VAL A 448 25.15 -2.31 -11.89
CA VAL A 448 26.45 -2.88 -12.31
C VAL A 448 26.29 -4.03 -13.33
N ASP A 449 25.22 -4.80 -13.21
CA ASP A 449 24.97 -5.96 -14.08
C ASP A 449 24.61 -5.56 -15.53
N ILE A 450 24.41 -4.26 -15.81
CA ILE A 450 23.99 -3.75 -17.12
C ILE A 450 25.17 -3.14 -17.87
N SER A 451 25.61 -3.86 -18.91
CA SER A 451 26.84 -3.57 -19.67
C SER A 451 26.92 -2.17 -20.31
N PHE A 452 25.80 -1.60 -20.77
CA PHE A 452 25.81 -0.29 -21.43
C PHE A 452 25.67 0.91 -20.47
N LEU A 453 25.17 0.68 -19.26
CA LEU A 453 25.04 1.71 -18.22
C LEU A 453 26.30 1.80 -17.36
N LYS A 454 26.97 0.66 -17.12
CA LYS A 454 28.18 0.64 -16.27
C LYS A 454 29.26 1.60 -16.77
N ASN A 455 29.41 1.81 -18.08
CA ASN A 455 30.51 2.59 -18.65
C ASN A 455 30.31 4.12 -18.55
N LEU A 456 29.20 4.59 -18.00
CA LEU A 456 28.95 6.02 -17.86
C LEU A 456 29.88 6.67 -16.83
N GLN A 457 30.50 7.79 -17.20
CA GLN A 457 31.51 8.45 -16.36
C GLN A 457 30.94 8.88 -15.01
N CYS A 458 29.72 9.43 -14.98
CA CYS A 458 29.03 9.83 -13.76
C CYS A 458 28.88 8.65 -12.78
N TYR A 459 28.59 7.46 -13.31
CA TYR A 459 28.34 6.24 -12.54
C TYR A 459 29.66 5.65 -12.05
N GLN A 460 30.71 5.71 -12.86
CA GLN A 460 32.07 5.35 -12.44
C GLN A 460 32.61 6.27 -11.35
N ASN A 461 32.32 7.57 -11.43
CA ASN A 461 32.65 8.53 -10.37
C ASN A 461 31.88 8.21 -9.08
N TRP A 462 30.59 7.89 -9.19
CA TRP A 462 29.78 7.45 -8.06
C TRP A 462 30.35 6.17 -7.43
N LEU A 463 30.67 5.14 -8.23
CA LEU A 463 31.30 3.89 -7.76
C LEU A 463 32.63 4.14 -7.04
N SER A 464 33.42 5.10 -7.51
CA SER A 464 34.67 5.54 -6.86
C SER A 464 34.40 6.22 -5.51
N SER A 465 33.23 6.84 -5.34
CA SER A 465 32.83 7.52 -4.11
C SER A 465 32.29 6.56 -3.05
N VAL A 466 31.77 5.38 -3.44
CA VAL A 466 31.11 4.42 -2.54
C VAL A 466 31.98 4.00 -1.34
N PRO A 467 33.28 3.69 -1.49
CA PRO A 467 34.13 3.35 -0.34
C PRO A 467 34.22 4.45 0.73
N ASN A 468 33.99 5.72 0.39
CA ASN A 468 33.98 6.82 1.39
C ASN A 468 32.89 6.65 2.44
N LEU A 469 31.82 5.92 2.13
CA LEU A 469 30.76 5.66 3.09
C LEU A 469 31.24 4.83 4.29
N LEU A 470 32.29 4.01 4.14
CA LEU A 470 32.92 3.26 5.25
C LEU A 470 33.79 4.16 6.15
N CYS A 471 34.17 5.35 5.68
CA CYS A 471 34.84 6.38 6.49
C CYS A 471 33.85 7.31 7.20
N GLY A 472 32.54 7.10 7.04
CA GLY A 472 31.52 7.86 7.76
C GLY A 472 31.43 7.46 9.23
N SER A 473 30.68 8.23 10.02
CA SER A 473 30.42 7.91 11.45
C SER A 473 29.41 6.78 11.64
N LYS A 474 28.53 6.55 10.65
CA LYS A 474 27.45 5.57 10.69
C LYS A 474 27.40 4.76 9.39
N VAL A 475 27.22 3.45 9.50
CA VAL A 475 27.03 2.55 8.35
C VAL A 475 25.88 1.59 8.64
N THR A 476 25.02 1.35 7.64
CA THR A 476 23.89 0.44 7.75
C THR A 476 24.20 -0.94 7.18
N ASP A 477 23.51 -1.96 7.67
CA ASP A 477 23.64 -3.34 7.19
C ASP A 477 23.29 -3.50 5.69
N VAL A 478 22.30 -2.73 5.22
CA VAL A 478 21.88 -2.69 3.81
C VAL A 478 23.01 -2.17 2.91
N LEU A 479 23.69 -1.08 3.31
CA LEU A 479 24.83 -0.52 2.56
C LEU A 479 25.97 -1.53 2.47
N VAL A 480 26.33 -2.15 3.59
CA VAL A 480 27.43 -3.13 3.63
C VAL A 480 27.12 -4.34 2.75
N LYS A 481 25.88 -4.84 2.79
CA LYS A 481 25.46 -5.96 1.94
C LYS A 481 25.52 -5.61 0.45
N ALA A 482 25.07 -4.42 0.08
CA ALA A 482 25.16 -3.93 -1.29
C ALA A 482 26.62 -3.71 -1.73
N MET A 483 27.48 -3.16 -0.87
CA MET A 483 28.93 -3.05 -1.15
C MET A 483 29.63 -4.40 -1.29
N LEU A 484 29.26 -5.39 -0.47
CA LEU A 484 29.77 -6.76 -0.59
C LEU A 484 29.33 -7.41 -1.91
N ASN A 485 28.12 -7.11 -2.39
CA ASN A 485 27.70 -7.53 -3.71
C ASN A 485 28.51 -6.83 -4.80
N LEU A 486 28.77 -5.52 -4.69
CA LEU A 486 29.64 -4.78 -5.62
C LEU A 486 31.06 -5.38 -5.66
N SER A 487 31.64 -5.73 -4.51
CA SER A 487 32.98 -6.32 -4.45
C SER A 487 33.08 -7.67 -5.14
N ARG A 488 31.97 -8.40 -5.30
CA ARG A 488 31.94 -9.69 -6.03
C ARG A 488 31.89 -9.54 -7.55
N LYS A 489 31.61 -8.34 -8.07
CA LYS A 489 31.32 -8.09 -9.50
C LYS A 489 32.54 -7.66 -10.34
N ASN A 490 33.76 -7.80 -9.81
CA ASN A 490 35.03 -7.49 -10.50
C ASN A 490 35.10 -6.07 -11.09
N ILE A 491 34.79 -5.06 -10.28
CA ILE A 491 34.77 -3.65 -10.71
C ILE A 491 36.11 -2.98 -10.37
N ASN A 492 36.98 -2.79 -11.36
CA ASN A 492 38.31 -2.23 -11.16
C ASN A 492 38.32 -0.83 -10.53
N VAL A 493 37.39 0.04 -10.93
CA VAL A 493 37.27 1.42 -10.41
C VAL A 493 36.94 1.43 -8.92
N PHE A 494 36.02 0.56 -8.50
CA PHE A 494 35.67 0.36 -7.09
C PHE A 494 36.85 -0.19 -6.30
N TYR A 495 37.59 -1.18 -6.83
CA TYR A 495 38.77 -1.74 -6.16
C TYR A 495 39.89 -0.74 -5.96
N LYS A 496 40.21 0.07 -6.98
CA LYS A 496 41.21 1.14 -6.87
C LYS A 496 40.82 2.17 -5.81
N ALA A 497 39.55 2.57 -5.78
CA ALA A 497 39.05 3.49 -4.77
C ALA A 497 39.14 2.88 -3.36
N LEU A 498 38.75 1.62 -3.19
CA LEU A 498 38.81 0.90 -1.92
C LEU A 498 40.25 0.75 -1.41
N GLN A 499 41.21 0.46 -2.29
CA GLN A 499 42.63 0.39 -1.93
C GLN A 499 43.18 1.75 -1.53
N LYS A 500 42.86 2.83 -2.27
CA LYS A 500 43.27 4.19 -1.93
C LYS A 500 42.74 4.64 -0.57
N MET A 501 41.55 4.18 -0.21
CA MET A 501 40.87 4.53 1.04
C MET A 501 41.20 3.62 2.22
N LEU A 502 41.88 2.50 1.98
CA LEU A 502 42.17 1.49 2.99
C LEU A 502 42.75 2.06 4.30
N PRO A 503 43.75 2.97 4.30
CA PRO A 503 44.30 3.51 5.55
C PRO A 503 43.23 4.23 6.40
N LYS A 504 42.46 5.11 5.77
CA LYS A 504 41.39 5.88 6.44
C LYS A 504 40.24 4.99 6.92
N ILE A 505 39.97 3.89 6.22
CA ILE A 505 38.95 2.94 6.65
C ILE A 505 39.44 2.24 7.92
N LEU A 506 40.67 1.72 7.93
CA LEU A 506 41.24 1.01 9.08
C LEU A 506 41.26 1.87 10.36
N GLU A 507 41.62 3.15 10.24
CA GLU A 507 41.57 4.12 11.35
C GLU A 507 40.14 4.33 11.91
N ASN A 508 39.11 4.24 11.06
CA ASN A 508 37.72 4.51 11.44
C ASN A 508 36.94 3.26 11.89
N LEU A 509 37.45 2.04 11.67
CA LEU A 509 36.69 0.81 11.89
C LEU A 509 36.22 0.63 13.34
N GLU A 510 37.05 1.00 14.31
CA GLU A 510 36.72 0.84 15.73
C GLU A 510 35.73 1.91 16.23
N SER A 511 35.72 3.10 15.63
CA SER A 511 34.78 4.19 15.95
C SER A 511 33.46 4.12 15.16
N LEU A 512 33.33 3.17 14.23
CA LEU A 512 32.20 3.08 13.30
C LEU A 512 30.92 2.60 13.99
N GLN A 513 29.85 3.41 13.96
CA GLN A 513 28.54 3.01 14.48
C GLN A 513 27.75 2.19 13.44
N ILE A 514 27.46 0.94 13.75
CA ILE A 514 26.67 0.05 12.89
C ILE A 514 25.18 0.19 13.22
N VAL A 515 24.38 0.58 12.22
CA VAL A 515 22.92 0.69 12.33
C VAL A 515 22.29 -0.52 11.66
N VAL A 516 21.74 -1.43 12.46
CA VAL A 516 21.03 -2.62 11.97
C VAL A 516 19.56 -2.27 11.70
N THR A 517 19.10 -2.44 10.47
CA THR A 517 17.72 -2.17 10.07
C THR A 517 16.75 -3.29 10.44
N ASP A 518 17.19 -4.55 10.46
CA ASP A 518 16.38 -5.71 10.86
C ASP A 518 16.70 -6.13 12.32
N LYS A 519 15.79 -5.91 13.26
CA LYS A 519 16.01 -6.23 14.68
C LYS A 519 15.69 -7.69 15.05
N HIS A 520 15.17 -8.49 14.11
CA HIS A 520 14.60 -9.80 14.42
C HIS A 520 15.59 -10.98 14.38
N VAL A 521 16.88 -10.73 14.10
CA VAL A 521 17.91 -11.77 14.04
C VAL A 521 19.04 -11.45 15.03
N ALA A 522 19.27 -12.37 15.98
CA ALA A 522 20.40 -12.28 16.91
C ALA A 522 21.73 -12.31 16.13
N ASN A 523 22.73 -11.53 16.57
CA ASN A 523 24.08 -11.38 15.96
C ASN A 523 24.21 -10.53 14.68
N ASN A 524 23.25 -9.65 14.36
CA ASN A 524 23.35 -8.83 13.14
C ASN A 524 24.56 -7.89 13.09
N GLU A 525 25.02 -7.32 14.22
CA GLU A 525 26.15 -6.39 14.21
C GLU A 525 27.47 -7.09 13.84
N GLU A 526 27.75 -8.24 14.45
CA GLU A 526 28.95 -9.05 14.15
C GLU A 526 28.95 -9.56 12.70
N VAL A 527 27.77 -9.91 12.17
CA VAL A 527 27.62 -10.27 10.75
C VAL A 527 27.98 -9.09 9.84
N VAL A 528 27.58 -7.86 10.20
CA VAL A 528 27.94 -6.65 9.45
C VAL A 528 29.44 -6.39 9.53
N LYS A 529 30.06 -6.46 10.72
CA LYS A 529 31.52 -6.32 10.89
C LYS A 529 32.28 -7.31 10.00
N ARG A 530 31.86 -8.58 10.01
CA ARG A 530 32.43 -9.62 9.15
C ARG A 530 32.25 -9.31 7.67
N ASN A 531 31.07 -8.81 7.27
CA ASN A 531 30.81 -8.45 5.89
C ASN A 531 31.68 -7.27 5.42
N ILE A 532 31.95 -6.27 6.28
CA ILE A 532 32.88 -5.18 5.98
C ILE A 532 34.27 -5.74 5.63
N VAL A 533 34.79 -6.65 6.45
CA VAL A 533 36.09 -7.31 6.19
C VAL A 533 36.06 -8.12 4.90
N ASN A 534 34.95 -8.84 4.64
CA ASN A 534 34.79 -9.64 3.43
C ASN A 534 34.76 -8.82 2.13
N ILE A 535 34.47 -7.52 2.17
CA ILE A 535 34.57 -6.65 0.98
C ILE A 535 36.01 -6.67 0.44
N PHE A 536 37.00 -6.63 1.33
CA PHE A 536 38.42 -6.60 0.96
C PHE A 536 38.95 -7.95 0.44
N TYR A 537 38.29 -9.06 0.78
CA TYR A 537 38.68 -10.39 0.31
C TYR A 537 38.72 -10.46 -1.23
N PHE A 538 37.76 -9.82 -1.90
CA PHE A 538 37.60 -9.88 -3.36
C PHE A 538 38.48 -8.90 -4.14
N VAL A 539 39.24 -8.02 -3.48
CA VAL A 539 40.07 -7.00 -4.14
C VAL A 539 41.35 -7.64 -4.67
N PRO A 540 41.64 -7.73 -5.98
CA PRO A 540 42.78 -8.51 -6.49
C PRO A 540 44.17 -8.05 -6.03
N CYS A 541 44.43 -6.74 -5.98
CA CYS A 541 45.74 -6.16 -5.61
C CYS A 541 45.69 -5.47 -4.23
N LEU A 542 45.31 -6.19 -3.18
CA LEU A 542 45.18 -5.61 -1.84
C LEU A 542 46.55 -5.42 -1.18
N ASP A 543 46.78 -4.25 -0.56
CA ASP A 543 47.96 -4.02 0.28
C ASP A 543 47.84 -4.82 1.58
N THR A 544 48.48 -5.99 1.60
CA THR A 544 48.45 -6.89 2.75
C THR A 544 49.37 -6.44 3.88
N ALA A 545 50.33 -5.54 3.63
CA ALA A 545 51.25 -5.04 4.65
C ALA A 545 50.52 -4.09 5.61
N LEU A 546 49.72 -3.16 5.09
CA LEU A 546 48.89 -2.26 5.90
C LEU A 546 47.92 -3.02 6.82
N ILE A 547 47.26 -4.05 6.28
CA ILE A 547 46.33 -4.88 7.07
C ILE A 547 47.08 -5.69 8.12
N SER A 548 48.28 -6.19 7.79
CA SER A 548 49.11 -6.93 8.75
C SER A 548 49.55 -6.04 9.92
N ASN A 549 49.93 -4.79 9.65
CA ASN A 549 50.25 -3.81 10.69
C ASN A 549 49.05 -3.52 11.59
N TYR A 550 47.87 -3.31 10.99
CA TYR A 550 46.63 -3.11 11.75
C TYR A 550 46.29 -4.30 12.66
N ILE A 551 46.46 -5.55 12.16
CA ILE A 551 46.25 -6.76 12.97
C ILE A 551 47.23 -6.82 14.15
N LEU A 552 48.49 -6.39 13.96
CA LEU A 552 49.49 -6.38 15.03
C LEU A 552 49.16 -5.37 16.13
N GLU A 553 48.61 -4.21 15.76
CA GLU A 553 48.18 -3.16 16.69
C GLU A 553 46.86 -3.52 17.40
N HIS A 554 45.96 -4.26 16.74
CA HIS A 554 44.60 -4.55 17.22
C HIS A 554 44.33 -6.06 17.39
N GLN A 555 45.27 -6.79 18.01
CA GLN A 555 45.18 -8.26 18.12
C GLN A 555 43.93 -8.77 18.88
N GLN A 556 43.38 -7.96 19.79
CA GLN A 556 42.20 -8.31 20.58
C GLN A 556 40.89 -7.76 20.01
N SER A 557 40.91 -6.98 18.92
CA SER A 557 39.69 -6.44 18.33
C SER A 557 38.97 -7.46 17.45
N THR A 558 37.64 -7.36 17.39
CA THR A 558 36.80 -8.22 16.53
C THR A 558 37.21 -8.12 15.06
N TYR A 559 37.53 -6.90 14.60
CA TYR A 559 38.01 -6.66 13.24
C TYR A 559 39.38 -7.30 13.00
N GLY A 560 40.33 -7.19 13.94
CA GLY A 560 41.64 -7.83 13.83
C GLY A 560 41.54 -9.35 13.65
N CYS A 561 40.66 -10.01 14.42
CA CYS A 561 40.37 -11.44 14.27
C CYS A 561 39.82 -11.79 12.88
N TYR A 562 38.86 -11.01 12.38
CA TYR A 562 38.27 -11.21 11.06
C TYR A 562 39.25 -10.96 9.91
N PHE A 563 40.08 -9.91 9.97
CA PHE A 563 41.12 -9.66 8.98
C PHE A 563 42.17 -10.77 8.95
N LYS A 564 42.58 -11.30 10.12
CA LYS A 564 43.49 -12.46 10.20
C LYS A 564 42.90 -13.69 9.51
N LYS A 565 41.61 -13.99 9.74
CA LYS A 565 40.91 -15.09 9.08
C LYS A 565 40.80 -14.85 7.56
N MET A 566 40.46 -13.64 7.14
CA MET A 566 40.34 -13.27 5.72
C MET A 566 41.68 -13.42 4.97
N LEU A 567 42.80 -12.93 5.54
CA LEU A 567 44.13 -13.10 4.95
C LEU A 567 44.53 -14.58 4.85
N SER A 568 44.21 -15.39 5.86
CA SER A 568 44.51 -16.83 5.84
C SER A 568 43.76 -17.58 4.73
N LEU A 569 42.50 -17.19 4.46
CA LEU A 569 41.71 -17.75 3.37
C LEU A 569 42.26 -17.30 2.03
N ARG A 570 42.61 -16.02 1.90
CA ARG A 570 43.12 -15.45 0.66
C ARG A 570 44.42 -16.11 0.17
N LYS A 571 45.35 -16.43 1.09
CA LYS A 571 46.59 -17.19 0.80
C LYS A 571 46.36 -18.61 0.26
N ARG A 572 45.15 -19.16 0.41
CA ARG A 572 44.79 -20.50 -0.08
C ARG A 572 44.09 -20.45 -1.45
N THR A 573 43.55 -19.30 -1.83
CA THR A 573 42.70 -19.14 -3.02
C THR A 573 43.41 -18.43 -4.17
N PHE A 574 44.39 -17.58 -3.85
CA PHE A 574 45.33 -16.93 -4.75
C PHE A 574 46.74 -17.39 -4.40
#